data_AF-A0A6G7BMU6-F1
#
_entry.id   AF-A0A6G7BMU6-F1
#
_cell.length_a   1.000
_cell.length_b   1.000
_cell.length_c   1.000
_cell.angle_alpha   90.00
_cell.angle_beta   90.00
_cell.angle_gamma   90.00
#
_symmetry.space_group_name_H-M   'P 1'
#
loop_
_entity.id
_entity.type
_entity.pdbx_description
1 polymer ?
#
loop_
_entity_poly.entity_id
_entity_poly.type
_entity_poly.pdbx_seq_one_letter_code
_entity_poly.pdbx_strand_id
1 'polypeptide(L)'
;DDTGPMGEMRVDPSKGSVGFGSGLHGWAFSVKEFADIYSNMFKVPAAKLMNKLWGENFFNKKTKKWSTNKSTDNERAFNTYILDPIFKLFDAIMNFKKEETAKLLETLQIKLQVDDREKEGKALLKVVMRTWLPAGDTLFHMITIHLPSPVTAQKYRAEMLYEGPSDDLACTGIKNCDSDAPLMM
;
A
#
# COMPACT_ATOMS: atom_id res chain seq x y z
N ASP A 1 -22.59 9.86 0.28
CA ASP A 1 -23.13 8.95 -0.72
C ASP A 1 -22.07 8.83 -1.81
N ASP A 2 -21.64 7.61 -2.14
CA ASP A 2 -20.49 7.38 -3.03
C ASP A 2 -20.82 7.65 -4.53
N THR A 3 -22.04 8.12 -4.79
CA THR A 3 -22.59 8.52 -6.08
C THR A 3 -22.33 9.99 -6.43
N GLY A 4 -21.75 10.76 -5.51
CA GLY A 4 -21.40 12.16 -5.75
C GLY A 4 -20.30 12.32 -6.80
N PRO A 5 -20.07 13.53 -7.32
CA PRO A 5 -19.10 13.77 -8.38
C PRO A 5 -17.64 13.53 -7.93
N MET A 6 -17.40 13.44 -6.62
CA MET A 6 -16.11 13.04 -6.02
C MET A 6 -15.92 11.51 -5.93
N GLY A 7 -16.94 10.71 -6.28
CA GLY A 7 -16.91 9.26 -6.20
C GLY A 7 -16.84 8.72 -4.76
N GLU A 8 -16.30 7.52 -4.62
CA GLU A 8 -16.11 6.86 -3.34
C GLU A 8 -14.99 7.56 -2.54
N MET A 9 -15.38 8.28 -1.49
CA MET A 9 -14.46 9.02 -0.61
C MET A 9 -13.93 8.16 0.55
N ARG A 10 -14.52 6.99 0.79
CA ARG A 10 -14.12 6.11 1.89
C ARG A 10 -12.83 5.38 1.53
N VAL A 11 -11.86 5.45 2.44
CA VAL A 11 -10.63 4.66 2.33
C VAL A 11 -10.85 3.27 2.90
N ASP A 12 -10.39 2.27 2.15
CA ASP A 12 -10.42 0.85 2.51
C ASP A 12 -9.05 0.20 2.18
N PRO A 13 -8.38 -0.43 3.16
CA PRO A 13 -7.14 -1.16 2.92
C PRO A 13 -7.29 -2.29 1.90
N SER A 14 -8.45 -2.95 1.80
CA SER A 14 -8.68 -4.02 0.81
C SER A 14 -8.60 -3.51 -0.63
N LYS A 15 -8.82 -2.21 -0.83
CA LYS A 15 -8.71 -1.53 -2.13
C LYS A 15 -7.32 -0.96 -2.41
N GLY A 16 -6.39 -1.05 -1.45
CA GLY A 16 -5.05 -0.45 -1.57
C GLY A 16 -4.99 1.05 -1.22
N SER A 17 -6.10 1.65 -0.80
CA SER A 17 -6.19 3.09 -0.51
C SER A 17 -5.68 3.49 0.89
N VAL A 18 -5.13 2.53 1.64
CA VAL A 18 -4.53 2.75 2.95
C VAL A 18 -3.13 2.15 3.00
N GLY A 19 -2.17 2.98 3.39
CA GLY A 19 -0.79 2.59 3.66
C GLY A 19 -0.50 2.54 5.16
N PHE A 20 0.33 1.59 5.56
CA PHE A 20 0.83 1.40 6.91
C PHE A 20 2.35 1.52 6.87
N GLY A 21 2.98 2.14 7.86
CA GLY A 21 4.44 2.24 7.83
C GLY A 21 5.01 3.19 8.86
N SER A 22 6.29 3.51 8.66
CA SER A 22 7.04 4.47 9.46
C SER A 22 7.80 5.42 8.55
N GLY A 23 7.39 6.68 8.53
CA GLY A 23 8.12 7.75 7.82
C GLY A 23 9.54 7.94 8.36
N LEU A 24 9.74 7.79 9.68
CA LEU A 24 11.05 7.91 10.32
C LEU A 24 12.04 6.84 9.82
N HIS A 25 11.57 5.59 9.71
CA HIS A 25 12.40 4.49 9.21
C HIS A 25 12.41 4.40 7.69
N GLY A 26 11.47 5.05 7.00
CA GLY A 26 11.41 5.13 5.54
C GLY A 26 10.85 3.88 4.88
N TRP A 27 10.00 3.13 5.58
CA TRP A 27 9.30 1.97 5.01
C TRP A 27 7.80 2.14 5.17
N ALA A 28 7.05 1.70 4.18
CA ALA A 28 5.61 1.63 4.24
C ALA A 28 5.13 0.50 3.33
N PHE A 29 3.89 0.07 3.54
CA PHE A 29 3.23 -0.86 2.67
C PHE A 29 1.73 -0.61 2.62
N SER A 30 1.10 -1.02 1.54
CA SER A 30 -0.33 -1.22 1.39
C SER A 30 -0.61 -2.72 1.28
N VAL A 31 -1.89 -3.10 1.41
CA VAL A 31 -2.30 -4.50 1.16
C VAL A 31 -1.99 -4.93 -0.29
N LYS A 32 -1.96 -3.97 -1.22
CA LYS A 32 -1.65 -4.20 -2.62
C LYS A 32 -0.22 -4.71 -2.81
N GLU A 33 0.80 -4.08 -2.22
CA GLU A 33 2.18 -4.55 -2.43
C GLU A 33 2.39 -5.96 -1.87
N PHE A 34 1.82 -6.27 -0.71
CA PHE A 34 1.87 -7.64 -0.19
C PHE A 34 1.12 -8.63 -1.08
N ALA A 35 -0.01 -8.22 -1.66
CA ALA A 35 -0.72 -9.04 -2.63
C ALA A 35 0.14 -9.30 -3.89
N ASP A 36 0.91 -8.32 -4.36
CA ASP A 36 1.81 -8.46 -5.51
C ASP A 36 3.02 -9.36 -5.17
N ILE A 37 3.64 -9.17 -4.01
CA ILE A 37 4.71 -10.04 -3.48
C ILE A 37 4.23 -11.50 -3.43
N TYR A 38 3.08 -11.74 -2.80
CA TYR A 38 2.53 -13.08 -2.66
C TYR A 38 1.96 -13.64 -3.97
N SER A 39 1.49 -12.79 -4.87
CA SER A 39 1.09 -13.21 -6.22
C SER A 39 2.27 -13.80 -6.97
N ASN A 40 3.44 -13.17 -6.88
CA ASN A 40 4.66 -13.66 -7.50
C ASN A 40 5.17 -14.95 -6.85
N MET A 41 5.03 -15.09 -5.53
CA MET A 41 5.48 -16.25 -4.77
C MET A 41 4.54 -17.46 -4.92
N PHE A 42 3.23 -17.27 -4.75
CA PHE A 42 2.22 -18.34 -4.75
C PHE A 42 1.58 -18.58 -6.11
N LYS A 43 1.87 -17.74 -7.11
CA LYS A 43 1.25 -17.79 -8.45
C LYS A 43 -0.28 -17.65 -8.40
N VAL A 44 -0.78 -16.82 -7.49
CA VAL A 44 -2.21 -16.51 -7.33
C VAL A 44 -2.44 -15.04 -7.69
N PRO A 45 -3.50 -14.69 -8.45
CA PRO A 45 -3.73 -13.29 -8.85
C PRO A 45 -3.80 -12.32 -7.65
N ALA A 46 -3.04 -11.22 -7.73
CA ALA A 46 -2.97 -10.19 -6.68
C ALA A 46 -4.36 -9.66 -6.27
N ALA A 47 -5.25 -9.41 -7.22
CA ALA A 47 -6.62 -8.95 -6.94
C ALA A 47 -7.41 -9.90 -6.02
N LYS A 48 -7.20 -11.22 -6.12
CA LYS A 48 -7.82 -12.20 -5.22
C LYS A 48 -7.19 -12.14 -3.82
N LEU A 49 -5.87 -11.94 -3.76
CA LEU A 49 -5.14 -11.84 -2.50
C LEU A 49 -5.47 -10.55 -1.75
N MET A 50 -5.65 -9.41 -2.42
CA MET A 50 -6.02 -8.14 -1.78
C MET A 50 -7.30 -8.27 -0.93
N ASN A 51 -8.34 -8.89 -1.49
CA ASN A 51 -9.60 -9.15 -0.80
C ASN A 51 -9.48 -10.16 0.35
N LYS A 52 -8.40 -10.96 0.38
CA LYS A 52 -8.15 -12.00 1.38
C LYS A 52 -7.19 -11.56 2.47
N LEU A 53 -6.32 -10.60 2.20
CA LEU A 53 -5.32 -10.10 3.13
C LEU A 53 -5.87 -9.04 4.09
N TRP A 54 -7.11 -8.58 3.92
CA TRP A 54 -7.77 -7.62 4.81
C TRP A 54 -9.15 -8.12 5.30
N GLY A 55 -9.67 -7.47 6.35
CA GLY A 55 -11.00 -7.74 6.90
C GLY A 55 -11.11 -9.08 7.63
N GLU A 56 -12.34 -9.58 7.76
CA GLU A 56 -12.68 -10.87 8.39
C GLU A 56 -12.33 -12.06 7.47
N ASN A 57 -11.07 -12.13 7.05
CA ASN A 57 -10.51 -13.29 6.36
C ASN A 57 -9.48 -13.96 7.27
N PHE A 58 -9.68 -15.24 7.49
CA PHE A 58 -8.86 -16.08 8.34
C PHE A 58 -8.26 -17.22 7.54
N PHE A 59 -7.02 -17.59 7.84
CA PHE A 59 -6.33 -18.71 7.23
C PHE A 59 -5.97 -19.75 8.28
N ASN A 60 -6.32 -21.00 8.00
CA ASN A 60 -5.92 -22.13 8.84
C ASN A 60 -4.65 -22.77 8.27
N LYS A 61 -3.51 -22.59 8.96
CA LYS A 61 -2.20 -23.12 8.55
C LYS A 61 -2.16 -24.65 8.43
N LYS A 62 -2.97 -25.37 9.23
CA LYS A 62 -3.03 -26.85 9.24
C LYS A 62 -3.81 -27.38 8.04
N THR A 63 -5.00 -26.85 7.81
CA THR A 63 -5.91 -27.33 6.74
C THR A 63 -5.69 -26.63 5.40
N LYS A 64 -4.92 -25.53 5.38
CA LYS A 64 -4.68 -24.64 4.23
C LYS A 64 -5.97 -24.07 3.63
N LYS A 65 -7.00 -23.87 4.47
CA LYS A 65 -8.32 -23.33 4.05
C LYS A 65 -8.53 -21.92 4.57
N TRP A 66 -9.23 -21.13 3.74
CA TRP A 66 -9.74 -19.81 4.10
C TRP A 66 -11.09 -19.93 4.80
N SER A 67 -11.34 -19.05 5.77
CA SER A 67 -12.61 -18.92 6.48
C SER A 67 -12.92 -17.44 6.66
N THR A 68 -14.21 -17.09 6.69
CA THR A 68 -14.66 -15.75 7.10
C THR A 68 -15.03 -15.67 8.58
N ASN A 69 -15.07 -16.81 9.25
CA ASN A 69 -15.36 -16.91 10.68
C ASN A 69 -14.08 -17.22 11.44
N LYS A 70 -13.85 -16.49 12.55
CA LYS A 70 -12.77 -16.78 13.49
C LYS A 70 -13.01 -18.12 14.19
N SER A 71 -11.96 -18.92 14.29
CA SER A 71 -11.92 -20.17 15.07
C SER A 71 -10.60 -20.27 15.82
N THR A 72 -10.48 -21.28 16.70
CA THR A 72 -9.25 -21.53 17.47
C THR A 72 -8.06 -21.96 16.61
N ASP A 73 -8.34 -22.55 15.44
CA ASP A 73 -7.31 -23.09 14.54
C ASP A 73 -7.01 -22.17 13.34
N ASN A 74 -7.56 -20.95 13.32
CA ASN A 74 -7.29 -19.99 12.27
C ASN A 74 -6.83 -18.65 12.83
N GLU A 75 -6.06 -17.94 12.00
CA GLU A 75 -5.55 -16.62 12.32
C GLU A 75 -5.97 -15.65 11.22
N ARG A 76 -6.15 -14.37 11.59
CA ARG A 76 -6.49 -13.33 10.62
C ARG A 76 -5.37 -13.25 9.58
N ALA A 77 -5.74 -13.25 8.32
CA ALA A 77 -4.79 -13.30 7.21
C ALA A 77 -3.82 -12.13 7.21
N PHE A 78 -4.31 -10.92 7.54
CA PHE A 78 -3.46 -9.75 7.73
C PHE A 78 -2.35 -10.00 8.77
N ASN A 79 -2.68 -10.64 9.89
CA ASN A 79 -1.69 -10.93 10.92
C ASN A 79 -0.69 -11.97 10.40
N THR A 80 -1.18 -13.11 9.92
CA THR A 80 -0.34 -14.23 9.47
C THR A 80 0.58 -13.87 8.29
N TYR A 81 0.08 -13.11 7.32
CA TYR A 81 0.79 -12.87 6.06
C TYR A 81 1.41 -11.48 5.98
N ILE A 82 1.05 -10.51 6.82
CA ILE A 82 1.63 -9.17 6.74
C ILE A 82 2.39 -8.85 8.02
N LEU A 83 1.72 -8.90 9.17
CA LEU A 83 2.34 -8.52 10.44
C LEU A 83 3.38 -9.54 10.93
N ASP A 84 3.09 -10.83 10.88
CA ASP A 84 3.97 -11.90 11.37
C ASP A 84 5.36 -11.86 10.69
N PRO A 85 5.48 -11.76 9.35
CA PRO A 85 6.79 -11.60 8.70
C PRO A 85 7.53 -10.34 9.15
N ILE A 86 6.83 -9.21 9.29
CA ILE A 86 7.43 -7.95 9.76
C ILE A 86 7.96 -8.12 11.18
N PHE A 87 7.14 -8.65 12.10
CA PHE A 87 7.55 -8.85 13.50
C PHE A 87 8.71 -9.83 13.63
N LYS A 88 8.69 -10.94 12.89
CA LYS A 88 9.80 -11.91 12.89
C LYS A 88 11.09 -11.28 12.37
N LEU A 89 11.00 -10.46 11.33
CA LEU A 89 12.18 -9.78 10.78
C LEU A 89 12.75 -8.76 11.78
N PHE A 90 11.89 -7.98 12.43
CA PHE A 90 12.28 -7.08 13.51
C PHE A 90 12.94 -7.82 14.67
N ASP A 91 12.31 -8.89 15.15
CA ASP A 91 12.81 -9.71 16.27
C ASP A 91 14.16 -10.35 15.93
N ALA A 92 14.27 -10.99 14.76
CA ALA A 92 15.50 -11.65 14.34
C ALA A 92 16.68 -10.67 14.22
N ILE A 93 16.45 -9.49 13.65
CA ILE A 93 17.52 -8.49 13.48
C ILE A 93 17.89 -7.83 14.82
N MET A 94 16.91 -7.44 15.63
CA MET A 94 17.17 -6.73 16.89
C MET A 94 17.76 -7.64 17.97
N ASN A 95 17.48 -8.95 17.92
CA ASN A 95 18.04 -9.96 18.82
C ASN A 95 19.23 -10.72 18.20
N PHE A 96 19.83 -10.19 17.14
CA PHE A 96 21.06 -10.70 16.52
C PHE A 96 21.01 -12.19 16.10
N LYS A 97 19.83 -12.67 15.71
CA LYS A 97 19.59 -14.06 15.25
C LYS A 97 20.01 -14.23 13.78
N LYS A 98 21.31 -14.16 13.51
CA LYS A 98 21.89 -14.10 12.15
C LYS A 98 21.39 -15.20 11.19
N GLU A 99 21.30 -16.44 11.67
CA GLU A 99 20.79 -17.55 10.85
C GLU A 99 19.32 -17.40 10.48
N GLU A 100 18.49 -16.95 11.43
CA GLU A 100 17.06 -16.71 11.20
C GLU A 100 16.87 -15.51 10.27
N THR A 101 17.63 -14.43 10.46
CA THR A 101 17.64 -13.28 9.55
C THR A 101 17.98 -13.69 8.13
N ALA A 102 19.04 -14.48 7.91
CA ALA A 102 19.43 -14.94 6.58
C ALA A 102 18.32 -15.76 5.90
N LYS A 103 17.68 -16.70 6.63
CA LYS A 103 16.56 -17.49 6.13
C LYS A 103 15.34 -16.63 5.78
N LEU A 104 15.04 -15.62 6.60
CA LEU A 104 13.93 -14.69 6.34
C LEU A 104 14.19 -13.82 5.11
N LEU A 105 15.41 -13.30 4.95
CA LEU A 105 15.80 -12.52 3.77
C LEU A 105 15.67 -13.34 2.49
N GLU A 106 16.08 -14.61 2.51
CA GLU A 106 15.93 -15.52 1.37
C GLU A 106 14.46 -15.84 1.08
N THR A 107 13.67 -16.18 2.11
CA THR A 107 12.25 -16.52 1.97
C THR A 107 11.44 -15.35 1.41
N LEU A 108 11.73 -14.12 1.88
CA LEU A 108 11.08 -12.90 1.43
C LEU A 108 11.71 -12.31 0.16
N GLN A 109 12.72 -12.99 -0.41
CA GLN A 109 13.45 -12.58 -1.61
C GLN A 109 14.07 -11.17 -1.54
N ILE A 110 14.50 -10.78 -0.34
CA ILE A 110 15.13 -9.47 -0.08
C ILE A 110 16.62 -9.56 -0.40
N LYS A 111 17.08 -8.78 -1.38
CA LYS A 111 18.48 -8.74 -1.80
C LYS A 111 19.18 -7.52 -1.19
N LEU A 112 20.14 -7.77 -0.30
CA LEU A 112 21.00 -6.74 0.27
C LEU A 112 22.34 -6.64 -0.46
N GLN A 113 22.85 -5.42 -0.58
CA GLN A 113 24.23 -5.15 -1.02
C GLN A 113 25.25 -5.72 -0.03
N VAL A 114 26.48 -5.96 -0.49
CA VAL A 114 27.54 -6.60 0.32
C VAL A 114 27.81 -5.80 1.60
N ASP A 115 28.00 -4.49 1.47
CA ASP A 115 28.28 -3.58 2.60
C ASP A 115 27.12 -3.49 3.61
N ASP A 116 25.88 -3.75 3.16
CA ASP A 116 24.71 -3.73 4.02
C ASP A 116 24.57 -5.00 4.87
N ARG A 117 25.18 -6.11 4.44
CA ARG A 117 25.13 -7.39 5.17
C ARG A 117 25.97 -7.39 6.45
N GLU A 118 26.96 -6.51 6.52
CA GLU A 118 27.82 -6.35 7.70
C GLU A 118 27.18 -5.47 8.78
N LYS A 119 26.10 -4.74 8.44
CA LYS A 119 25.37 -3.92 9.41
C LYS A 119 24.62 -4.82 10.39
N GLU A 120 24.38 -4.31 11.60
CA GLU A 120 23.64 -5.02 12.62
C GLU A 120 22.62 -4.11 13.34
N GLY A 121 21.72 -4.74 14.10
CA GLY A 121 20.70 -4.06 14.90
C GLY A 121 19.87 -3.06 14.08
N LYS A 122 19.70 -1.85 14.62
CA LYS A 122 18.85 -0.80 14.00
C LYS A 122 19.33 -0.38 12.60
N ALA A 123 20.64 -0.41 12.34
CA ALA A 123 21.19 -0.02 11.04
C ALA A 123 20.79 -1.03 9.95
N LEU A 124 20.94 -2.33 10.24
CA LEU A 124 20.50 -3.40 9.35
C LEU A 124 18.99 -3.37 9.13
N LEU A 125 18.22 -3.25 10.21
CA LEU A 125 16.76 -3.21 10.15
C LEU A 125 16.26 -2.11 9.23
N LYS A 126 16.85 -0.90 9.33
CA LYS A 126 16.47 0.24 8.49
C LYS A 126 16.72 -0.04 7.00
N VAL A 127 17.86 -0.64 6.66
CA VAL A 127 18.20 -0.98 5.27
C VAL A 127 17.28 -2.09 4.74
N VAL A 128 17.09 -3.15 5.52
CA VAL A 128 16.25 -4.28 5.16
C VAL A 128 14.82 -3.83 4.88
N MET A 129 14.22 -3.06 5.78
CA MET A 129 12.84 -2.58 5.61
C MET A 129 12.70 -1.62 4.43
N ARG A 130 13.67 -0.74 4.19
CA ARG A 130 13.68 0.16 3.03
C ARG A 130 13.82 -0.58 1.70
N THR A 131 14.56 -1.67 1.69
CA THR A 131 14.77 -2.50 0.50
C THR A 131 13.52 -3.34 0.22
N TRP A 132 12.89 -3.85 1.27
CA TRP A 132 11.74 -4.73 1.15
C TRP A 132 10.44 -3.97 0.87
N LEU A 133 10.22 -2.86 1.58
CA LEU A 133 8.97 -2.08 1.58
C LEU A 133 9.27 -0.58 1.50
N PRO A 134 9.75 -0.07 0.34
CA PRO A 134 10.10 1.34 0.20
C PRO A 134 8.87 2.24 0.40
N ALA A 135 8.97 3.20 1.33
CA ALA A 135 7.84 4.10 1.61
C ALA A 135 7.47 4.99 0.42
N GLY A 136 8.47 5.44 -0.35
CA GLY A 136 8.26 6.30 -1.53
C GLY A 136 7.40 5.59 -2.59
N ASP A 137 7.72 4.34 -2.89
CA ASP A 137 7.02 3.55 -3.90
C ASP A 137 5.57 3.27 -3.48
N THR A 138 5.37 2.94 -2.19
CA THR A 138 4.02 2.73 -1.62
C THR A 138 3.17 3.98 -1.78
N LEU A 139 3.70 5.15 -1.38
CA LEU A 139 2.99 6.42 -1.48
C LEU A 139 2.72 6.79 -2.94
N PHE A 140 3.70 6.58 -3.83
CA PHE A 140 3.56 6.86 -5.25
C PHE A 140 2.49 5.99 -5.92
N HIS A 141 2.44 4.69 -5.60
CA HIS A 141 1.37 3.80 -6.05
C HIS A 141 0.00 4.26 -5.54
N MET A 142 -0.11 4.61 -4.26
CA MET A 142 -1.38 5.10 -3.72
C MET A 142 -1.86 6.38 -4.42
N ILE A 143 -0.94 7.32 -4.66
CA ILE A 143 -1.24 8.57 -5.36
C ILE A 143 -1.71 8.30 -6.78
N THR A 144 -0.96 7.50 -7.54
CA THR A 144 -1.26 7.26 -8.96
C THR A 144 -2.53 6.44 -9.19
N ILE A 145 -2.87 5.55 -8.26
CA ILE A 145 -4.06 4.69 -8.37
C ILE A 145 -5.32 5.37 -7.85
N HIS A 146 -5.22 6.11 -6.75
CA HIS A 146 -6.42 6.58 -6.03
C HIS A 146 -6.66 8.09 -6.15
N LEU A 147 -5.65 8.90 -6.48
CA LEU A 147 -5.89 10.34 -6.67
C LEU A 147 -6.26 10.64 -8.12
N PRO A 148 -7.34 11.42 -8.35
CA PRO A 148 -7.72 11.83 -9.69
C PRO A 148 -6.68 12.78 -10.28
N SER A 149 -6.50 12.71 -11.60
CA SER A 149 -5.74 13.73 -12.32
C SER A 149 -6.44 15.09 -12.26
N PRO A 150 -5.73 16.21 -12.48
CA PRO A 150 -6.36 17.53 -12.57
C PRO A 150 -7.52 17.59 -13.58
N VAL A 151 -7.39 16.92 -14.72
CA VAL A 151 -8.44 16.82 -15.76
C VAL A 151 -9.73 16.19 -15.21
N THR A 152 -9.62 15.19 -14.33
CA THR A 152 -10.79 14.59 -13.67
C THR A 152 -11.27 15.45 -12.51
N ALA A 153 -10.35 15.94 -11.69
CA ALA A 153 -10.64 16.66 -10.46
C ALA A 153 -11.28 18.03 -10.70
N GLN A 154 -10.82 18.76 -11.71
CA GLN A 154 -11.31 20.10 -12.01
C GLN A 154 -12.77 20.11 -12.49
N LYS A 155 -13.25 19.03 -13.13
CA LYS A 155 -14.64 18.92 -13.58
C LYS A 155 -15.68 19.15 -12.48
N TYR A 156 -15.41 18.66 -11.28
CA TYR A 156 -16.28 18.80 -10.12
C TYR A 156 -15.80 19.85 -9.11
N ARG A 157 -14.57 20.35 -9.25
CA ARG A 157 -14.03 21.41 -8.40
C ARG A 157 -14.24 22.81 -8.96
N ALA A 158 -14.36 22.97 -10.28
CA ALA A 158 -14.48 24.27 -10.93
C ALA A 158 -15.59 25.14 -10.32
N GLU A 159 -16.77 24.55 -10.09
CA GLU A 159 -17.93 25.23 -9.50
C GLU A 159 -17.71 25.68 -8.05
N MET A 160 -16.76 25.07 -7.33
CA MET A 160 -16.38 25.49 -5.97
C MET A 160 -15.18 26.45 -5.96
N LEU A 161 -14.34 26.41 -6.99
CA LEU A 161 -13.13 27.22 -7.10
C LEU A 161 -13.38 28.57 -7.79
N TYR A 162 -14.42 28.67 -8.62
CA TYR A 162 -14.73 29.85 -9.42
C TYR A 162 -15.96 30.59 -8.88
N GLU A 163 -15.82 31.88 -8.59
CA GLU A 163 -16.90 32.71 -8.05
C GLU A 163 -17.81 33.32 -9.14
N GLY A 164 -17.37 33.30 -10.40
CA GLY A 164 -18.12 33.84 -11.53
C GLY A 164 -19.20 32.90 -12.08
N PRO A 165 -19.88 33.30 -13.16
CA PRO A 165 -20.89 32.49 -13.82
C PRO A 165 -20.32 31.16 -14.31
N SER A 166 -21.11 30.08 -14.21
CA SER A 166 -20.67 28.73 -14.60
C SER A 166 -20.51 28.55 -16.10
N ASP A 167 -21.15 29.42 -16.90
CA ASP A 167 -21.07 29.50 -18.36
C ASP A 167 -19.95 30.41 -18.87
N ASP A 168 -19.17 31.03 -17.97
CA ASP A 168 -18.03 31.83 -18.34
C ASP A 168 -16.92 30.98 -19.00
N LEU A 169 -16.18 31.61 -19.92
CA LEU A 169 -15.03 31.01 -20.61
C LEU A 169 -13.95 30.60 -19.61
N ALA A 170 -13.72 31.39 -18.56
CA ALA A 170 -12.77 31.04 -17.50
C ALA A 170 -13.23 29.81 -16.69
N CYS A 171 -14.51 29.76 -16.30
CA CYS A 171 -15.08 28.60 -15.61
C CYS A 171 -14.97 27.33 -16.46
N THR A 172 -15.31 27.43 -17.75
CA THR A 172 -15.22 26.32 -18.71
C THR A 172 -13.79 25.85 -18.91
N GLY A 173 -12.83 26.78 -19.00
CA GLY A 173 -11.40 26.48 -19.06
C GLY A 173 -10.90 25.71 -17.84
N ILE A 174 -11.26 26.18 -16.64
CA ILE A 174 -10.98 25.48 -15.38
C ILE A 174 -11.64 24.10 -15.40
N LYS A 175 -12.93 23.98 -15.73
CA LYS A 175 -13.66 22.70 -15.70
C LYS A 175 -13.02 21.64 -16.61
N ASN A 176 -12.47 22.06 -17.74
CA ASN A 176 -11.86 21.18 -18.74
C ASN A 176 -10.35 20.97 -18.56
N CYS A 177 -9.69 21.68 -17.64
CA CYS A 177 -8.23 21.70 -17.52
C CYS A 177 -7.55 22.06 -18.86
N ASP A 178 -8.11 23.05 -19.56
CA ASP A 178 -7.69 23.44 -20.90
C ASP A 178 -6.50 24.41 -20.85
N SER A 179 -5.39 24.05 -21.50
CA SER A 179 -4.17 24.87 -21.56
C SER A 179 -4.29 26.08 -22.49
N ASP A 180 -5.25 26.08 -23.41
CA ASP A 180 -5.45 27.15 -24.39
C ASP A 180 -6.54 28.16 -23.95
N ALA A 181 -7.20 27.90 -22.81
CA ALA A 181 -8.21 28.76 -22.22
C ALA A 181 -7.59 30.00 -21.52
N PRO A 182 -8.40 30.99 -21.11
CA PRO A 182 -7.90 32.13 -20.34
C PRO A 182 -7.08 31.71 -19.13
N LEU A 183 -5.93 32.37 -18.91
CA LEU A 183 -5.03 32.06 -17.82
C LEU A 183 -5.71 32.26 -16.45
N MET A 184 -5.82 31.17 -15.68
CA MET A 184 -6.33 31.14 -14.31
C MET A 184 -5.30 30.42 -13.42
N MET A 185 -4.81 31.08 -12.37
CA MET A 185 -3.79 30.56 -11.45
C MET A 185 -4.27 30.56 -10.00
#